data_AF-A0A433VKZ1-F1
#
_entry.id   AF-A0A433VKZ1-F1
#
_cell.length_a   1.000
_cell.length_b   1.000
_cell.length_c   1.000
_cell.angle_alpha   90.00
_cell.angle_beta   90.00
_cell.angle_gamma   90.00
#
_symmetry.space_group_name_H-M   'P 1'
#
loop_
_entity.id
_entity.type
_entity.pdbx_description
1 polymer ?
#
loop_
_entity_poly.entity_id
_entity_poly.type
_entity_poly.pdbx_seq_one_letter_code
_entity_poly.pdbx_strand_id
1 'polypeptide(L)'
;MYLTFSDLLIDSEILTYKEFINEHIIIRYVDDIFIVVSFCNEATQLQREKIIYSLTSQISDLLYSHLKLKLNKKTKLYWLGNKHDKEAILKDLKKVSPEYHLNDEENDETPENKLANIFHELQKLKNSSIDFSIYSDGTIEADILREIYEKSVNQLLSKEENIIQIEATFNEFNFDLVNVMPREIILIISKSKKVLQEFVNFLDSKIKLSTRDAYLILTLLCQHEFQYTHLFSRIKTIDSFKHIFNAFEEIFIFSEKPGYFQLSYEEVVLITQYSNVIEQIRLRIFNEKIYSYSVGLNHLLNEIHAVCMCFDTIKQKTKYEADDVVDFLTSKAIPHEICISIRNLFDRRNRNTVSHPSISDKIAWGVTKEEYVEYREVVGKCLKLILSFP
;
A
#
# COMPACT_ATOMS: atom_id res chain seq x y z
N MET A 1 -16.13 -31.98 17.18
CA MET A 1 -17.32 -31.74 16.33
C MET A 1 -17.08 -30.60 15.34
N TYR A 2 -16.67 -29.40 15.79
CA TYR A 2 -16.42 -28.25 14.89
C TYR A 2 -15.36 -28.51 13.80
N LEU A 3 -14.27 -29.21 14.15
CA LEU A 3 -13.19 -29.54 13.23
C LEU A 3 -13.58 -30.57 12.15
N THR A 4 -14.67 -31.32 12.34
CA THR A 4 -15.19 -32.22 11.30
C THR A 4 -15.76 -31.43 10.11
N PHE A 5 -16.27 -30.22 10.36
CA PHE A 5 -16.65 -29.32 9.27
C PHE A 5 -15.43 -28.83 8.50
N SER A 6 -14.26 -28.70 9.14
CA SER A 6 -13.00 -28.41 8.43
C SER A 6 -12.66 -29.50 7.42
N ASP A 7 -12.89 -30.78 7.74
CA ASP A 7 -12.61 -31.89 6.84
C ASP A 7 -13.51 -31.84 5.60
N LEU A 8 -14.81 -31.57 5.77
CA LEU A 8 -15.76 -31.42 4.66
C LEU A 8 -15.42 -30.22 3.77
N LEU A 9 -14.97 -29.14 4.38
CA LEU A 9 -14.55 -27.93 3.69
C LEU A 9 -13.26 -28.17 2.87
N ILE A 10 -12.27 -28.85 3.44
CA ILE A 10 -11.06 -29.27 2.74
C ILE A 10 -11.41 -30.22 1.59
N ASP A 11 -12.26 -31.21 1.84
CA ASP A 11 -12.74 -32.16 0.83
C ASP A 11 -13.36 -31.44 -0.38
N SER A 12 -14.27 -30.48 -0.10
CA SER A 12 -14.91 -29.68 -1.15
C SER A 12 -13.92 -28.87 -1.99
N GLU A 13 -12.85 -28.34 -1.39
CA GLU A 13 -11.82 -27.58 -2.12
C GLU A 13 -10.96 -28.50 -2.98
N ILE A 14 -10.58 -29.69 -2.48
CA ILE A 14 -9.81 -30.68 -3.25
C ILE A 14 -10.60 -31.12 -4.49
N LEU A 15 -11.92 -31.33 -4.36
CA LEU A 15 -12.78 -31.75 -5.47
C LEU A 15 -12.85 -30.72 -6.61
N THR A 16 -12.47 -29.46 -6.39
CA THR A 16 -12.35 -28.47 -7.48
C THR A 16 -11.22 -28.80 -8.46
N TYR A 17 -10.27 -29.65 -8.07
CA TYR A 17 -9.11 -30.10 -8.85
C TYR A 17 -9.25 -31.55 -9.35
N LYS A 18 -10.48 -32.10 -9.43
CA LYS A 18 -10.76 -33.49 -9.84
C LYS A 18 -10.18 -33.92 -11.20
N GLU A 19 -9.84 -32.97 -12.07
CA GLU A 19 -9.21 -33.25 -13.37
C GLU A 19 -7.73 -33.66 -13.23
N PHE A 20 -7.10 -33.27 -12.12
CA PHE A 20 -5.68 -33.50 -11.85
C PHE A 20 -5.43 -34.44 -10.67
N ILE A 21 -6.40 -34.56 -9.76
CA ILE A 21 -6.34 -35.39 -8.56
C ILE A 21 -7.28 -36.57 -8.72
N ASN A 22 -6.71 -37.78 -8.71
CA ASN A 22 -7.46 -39.03 -8.82
C ASN A 22 -8.12 -39.43 -7.51
N GLU A 23 -7.35 -39.35 -6.42
CA GLU A 23 -7.74 -39.82 -5.10
C GLU A 23 -7.15 -38.92 -4.03
N HIS A 24 -7.88 -38.74 -2.93
CA HIS A 24 -7.37 -38.08 -1.75
C HIS A 24 -7.90 -38.73 -0.48
N ILE A 25 -7.15 -38.58 0.60
CA ILE A 25 -7.50 -39.06 1.94
C ILE A 25 -7.19 -37.94 2.93
N ILE A 26 -8.17 -37.62 3.78
CA ILE A 26 -8.01 -36.68 4.89
C ILE A 26 -7.98 -37.51 6.18
N ILE A 27 -6.87 -37.45 6.91
CA ILE A 27 -6.69 -38.13 8.19
C ILE A 27 -6.53 -37.06 9.26
N ARG A 28 -7.43 -37.05 10.23
CA ARG A 28 -7.37 -36.12 11.37
C ARG A 28 -6.99 -36.85 12.64
N TYR A 29 -6.04 -36.28 13.37
CA TYR A 29 -5.73 -36.64 14.75
C TYR A 29 -5.85 -35.40 15.64
N VAL A 30 -7.01 -35.22 16.27
CA VAL A 30 -7.35 -34.03 17.05
C VAL A 30 -7.24 -32.75 16.20
N ASP A 31 -6.20 -31.94 16.40
CA ASP A 31 -5.89 -30.70 15.68
C ASP A 31 -4.96 -30.92 14.48
N ASP A 32 -4.20 -32.02 14.44
CA ASP A 32 -3.35 -32.38 13.30
C ASP A 32 -4.20 -32.94 12.15
N ILE A 33 -3.91 -32.48 10.93
CA ILE A 33 -4.57 -32.90 9.70
C ILE A 33 -3.51 -33.33 8.70
N PHE A 34 -3.60 -34.57 8.23
CA PHE A 34 -2.84 -35.07 7.10
C PHE A 34 -3.74 -35.13 5.88
N ILE A 35 -3.32 -34.49 4.80
CA ILE A 35 -4.01 -34.54 3.52
C ILE A 35 -3.08 -35.28 2.56
N VAL A 36 -3.51 -36.47 2.14
CA VAL A 36 -2.79 -37.28 1.17
C VAL A 36 -3.51 -37.15 -0.16
N VAL A 37 -2.77 -36.81 -1.21
CA VAL A 37 -3.31 -36.57 -2.55
C VAL A 37 -2.53 -37.40 -3.57
N SER A 38 -3.26 -38.06 -4.47
CA SER A 38 -2.70 -38.80 -5.60
C SER A 38 -3.06 -38.10 -6.90
N PHE A 39 -2.04 -37.74 -7.68
CA PHE A 39 -2.19 -37.04 -8.96
C PHE A 39 -2.38 -38.01 -10.12
N CYS A 40 -3.04 -37.55 -11.18
CA CYS A 40 -3.07 -38.23 -12.47
C CYS A 40 -1.64 -38.47 -12.99
N ASN A 41 -1.38 -39.64 -13.57
CA ASN A 41 -0.06 -40.02 -14.10
C ASN A 41 0.46 -39.05 -15.19
N GLU A 42 -0.46 -38.38 -15.87
CA GLU A 42 -0.19 -37.44 -16.96
C GLU A 42 0.27 -36.05 -16.48
N ALA A 43 0.05 -35.69 -15.21
CA ALA A 43 0.47 -34.41 -14.68
C ALA A 43 1.99 -34.39 -14.46
N THR A 44 2.67 -33.40 -15.04
CA THR A 44 4.10 -33.15 -14.80
C THR A 44 4.37 -32.73 -13.36
N GLN A 45 5.60 -32.91 -12.87
CA GLN A 45 5.99 -32.50 -11.51
C GLN A 45 5.69 -31.01 -11.24
N LEU A 46 6.01 -30.14 -12.19
CA LEU A 46 5.74 -28.71 -12.09
C LEU A 46 4.24 -28.40 -11.97
N GLN A 47 3.38 -29.10 -12.72
CA GLN A 47 1.94 -28.94 -12.60
C GLN A 47 1.42 -29.39 -11.23
N ARG A 48 1.94 -30.51 -10.71
CA ARG A 48 1.58 -31.02 -9.37
C ARG A 48 1.94 -30.02 -8.29
N GLU A 49 3.13 -29.44 -8.36
CA GLU A 49 3.60 -28.42 -7.42
C GLU A 49 2.69 -27.18 -7.43
N LYS A 50 2.37 -26.64 -8.61
CA LYS A 50 1.46 -25.49 -8.76
C LYS A 50 0.09 -25.75 -8.14
N ILE A 51 -0.46 -26.95 -8.39
CA ILE A 51 -1.76 -27.34 -7.86
C ILE A 51 -1.72 -27.43 -6.33
N ILE A 52 -0.73 -28.12 -5.77
CA ILE A 52 -0.59 -28.23 -4.31
C ILE A 52 -0.44 -26.86 -3.65
N TYR A 53 0.37 -25.97 -4.22
CA TYR A 53 0.56 -24.63 -3.67
C TYR A 53 -0.74 -23.82 -3.65
N SER A 54 -1.49 -23.85 -4.77
CA SER A 54 -2.79 -23.19 -4.87
C SER A 54 -3.78 -23.78 -3.87
N LEU A 55 -3.90 -25.10 -3.84
CA LEU A 55 -4.82 -25.84 -2.99
C LEU A 55 -4.57 -25.58 -1.50
N THR A 56 -3.31 -25.66 -1.05
CA THR A 56 -2.94 -25.40 0.35
C THR A 56 -3.21 -23.96 0.78
N SER A 57 -2.96 -22.99 -0.12
CA SER A 57 -3.29 -21.58 0.13
C SER A 57 -4.80 -21.37 0.24
N GLN A 58 -5.58 -21.97 -0.65
CA GLN A 58 -7.05 -21.91 -0.62
C GLN A 58 -7.64 -22.59 0.62
N ILE A 59 -7.13 -23.76 1.02
CA ILE A 59 -7.50 -24.44 2.26
C ILE A 59 -7.25 -23.53 3.46
N SER A 60 -6.10 -22.86 3.52
CA SER A 60 -5.79 -21.91 4.60
C SER A 60 -6.84 -20.80 4.69
N ASP A 61 -7.19 -20.18 3.56
CA ASP A 61 -8.17 -19.09 3.50
C ASP A 61 -9.57 -19.56 3.87
N LEU A 62 -9.94 -20.75 3.41
CA LEU A 62 -11.25 -21.33 3.63
C LEU A 62 -11.45 -21.68 5.11
N LEU A 63 -10.45 -22.31 5.74
CA LEU A 63 -10.46 -22.58 7.18
C LEU A 63 -10.49 -21.29 8.02
N TYR A 64 -9.78 -20.24 7.61
CA TYR A 64 -9.81 -18.97 8.31
C TYR A 64 -11.15 -18.24 8.14
N SER A 65 -11.67 -18.15 6.92
CA SER A 65 -12.90 -17.43 6.63
C SER A 65 -14.09 -18.04 7.36
N HIS A 66 -14.27 -19.35 7.26
CA HIS A 66 -15.42 -20.07 7.81
C HIS A 66 -15.27 -20.43 9.29
N LEU A 67 -14.05 -20.78 9.71
CA LEU A 67 -13.81 -21.37 11.03
C LEU A 67 -12.87 -20.56 11.93
N LYS A 68 -12.30 -19.46 11.41
CA LYS A 68 -11.29 -18.62 12.11
C LYS A 68 -10.05 -19.41 12.54
N LEU A 69 -9.76 -20.52 11.86
CA LEU A 69 -8.58 -21.35 12.09
C LEU A 69 -7.41 -20.87 11.25
N LYS A 70 -6.18 -20.99 11.78
CA LYS A 70 -4.94 -20.63 11.07
C LYS A 70 -4.04 -21.85 10.98
N LEU A 71 -3.44 -22.05 9.81
CA LEU A 71 -2.39 -23.06 9.67
C LEU A 71 -1.14 -22.61 10.42
N ASN A 72 -0.47 -23.57 11.06
CA ASN A 72 0.78 -23.33 11.78
C ASN A 72 1.94 -23.19 10.77
N LYS A 73 2.98 -22.43 11.12
CA LYS A 73 4.24 -22.37 10.37
C LYS A 73 4.93 -23.73 10.21
N LYS A 74 4.55 -24.73 11.02
CA LYS A 74 5.04 -26.11 10.95
C LYS A 74 4.38 -26.96 9.86
N THR A 75 3.39 -26.45 9.13
CA THR A 75 2.78 -27.16 8.00
C THR A 75 3.83 -27.43 6.92
N LYS A 76 3.99 -28.69 6.54
CA LYS A 76 5.01 -29.17 5.61
C LYS A 76 4.38 -29.94 4.45
N LEU A 77 5.05 -29.89 3.30
CA LEU A 77 4.75 -30.72 2.13
C LEU A 77 5.77 -31.86 2.03
N TYR A 78 5.31 -33.07 1.67
CA TYR A 78 6.20 -34.22 1.44
C TYR A 78 5.84 -34.90 0.11
N TRP A 79 6.83 -35.07 -0.77
CA TRP A 79 6.65 -35.84 -1.99
C TRP A 79 6.99 -37.32 -1.73
N LEU A 80 5.98 -38.15 -1.47
CA LEU A 80 6.20 -39.56 -1.07
C LEU A 80 6.86 -40.45 -2.13
N GLY A 81 6.94 -39.99 -3.38
CA GLY A 81 7.74 -40.63 -4.43
C GLY A 81 9.26 -40.43 -4.25
N ASN A 82 9.66 -39.40 -3.51
CA ASN A 82 11.04 -39.15 -3.11
C ASN A 82 11.34 -39.91 -1.81
N LYS A 83 12.40 -40.73 -1.84
CA LYS A 83 12.86 -41.48 -0.67
C LYS A 83 13.24 -40.57 0.50
N HIS A 84 13.82 -39.40 0.23
CA HIS A 84 14.21 -38.44 1.25
C HIS A 84 12.99 -37.92 2.02
N ASP A 85 11.98 -37.43 1.31
CA ASP A 85 10.76 -36.88 1.92
C ASP A 85 9.96 -37.95 2.66
N LYS A 86 9.96 -39.18 2.13
CA LYS A 86 9.35 -40.34 2.80
C LYS A 86 10.05 -40.68 4.12
N GLU A 87 11.38 -40.53 4.20
CA GLU A 87 12.12 -40.70 5.46
C GLU A 87 11.93 -39.50 6.39
N ALA A 88 11.80 -38.29 5.84
CA ALA A 88 11.56 -37.06 6.60
C ALA A 88 10.21 -37.07 7.31
N ILE A 89 9.11 -37.42 6.62
CA ILE A 89 7.79 -37.52 7.26
C ILE A 89 7.78 -38.56 8.39
N LEU A 90 8.45 -39.70 8.21
CA LEU A 90 8.56 -40.74 9.24
C LEU A 90 9.37 -40.28 10.47
N LYS A 91 10.33 -39.38 10.29
CA LYS A 91 11.08 -38.73 11.38
C LYS A 91 10.27 -37.64 12.05
N ASP A 92 9.54 -36.84 11.28
CA ASP A 92 8.74 -35.72 11.77
C ASP A 92 7.52 -36.20 12.56
N LEU A 93 6.92 -37.34 12.19
CA LEU A 93 5.92 -38.05 12.99
C LEU A 93 6.43 -38.48 14.39
N LYS A 94 7.74 -38.39 14.67
CA LYS A 94 8.39 -38.86 15.91
C LYS A 94 9.10 -37.76 16.71
N LYS A 95 9.07 -36.48 16.31
CA LYS A 95 9.88 -35.42 16.92
C LYS A 95 9.06 -34.27 17.52
N VAL A 96 9.61 -33.67 18.59
CA VAL A 96 9.24 -32.37 19.16
C VAL A 96 10.40 -31.38 18.93
N SER A 97 10.08 -30.11 18.65
CA SER A 97 10.89 -29.14 17.90
C SER A 97 12.11 -28.53 18.63
N PRO A 98 13.17 -28.09 17.89
CA PRO A 98 14.19 -27.15 18.37
C PRO A 98 14.08 -25.72 17.73
N GLU A 99 14.81 -24.76 18.32
CA GLU A 99 14.84 -23.30 18.01
C GLU A 99 16.01 -22.88 17.09
N TYR A 100 15.88 -21.67 16.49
CA TYR A 100 16.74 -21.08 15.45
C TYR A 100 17.57 -19.87 15.95
N HIS A 101 18.70 -19.61 15.26
CA HIS A 101 19.54 -18.41 15.39
C HIS A 101 19.71 -17.69 14.04
N LEU A 102 19.90 -16.36 14.08
CA LEU A 102 20.22 -15.48 12.94
C LEU A 102 21.55 -14.76 13.22
N ASN A 103 22.37 -14.58 12.18
CA ASN A 103 23.55 -13.71 12.19
C ASN A 103 23.44 -12.72 11.03
N ASP A 104 23.76 -11.45 11.30
CA ASP A 104 23.87 -10.36 10.32
C ASP A 104 25.35 -9.92 10.26
N GLU A 105 25.96 -9.89 9.07
CA GLU A 105 27.20 -9.15 8.80
C GLU A 105 26.95 -8.19 7.62
N GLU A 106 27.34 -6.92 7.80
CA GLU A 106 27.27 -5.87 6.77
C GLU A 106 28.40 -6.06 5.74
N ASN A 107 28.06 -6.00 4.45
CA ASN A 107 29.01 -6.26 3.36
C ASN A 107 29.15 -5.02 2.43
N ASP A 108 30.38 -4.52 2.29
CA ASP A 108 30.80 -3.38 1.46
C ASP A 108 30.99 -3.78 -0.02
N GLU A 109 29.96 -4.35 -0.66
CA GLU A 109 30.04 -4.78 -2.07
C GLU A 109 29.70 -3.68 -3.09
N THR A 110 30.26 -3.79 -4.30
CA THR A 110 29.98 -2.86 -5.41
C THR A 110 28.60 -3.11 -6.03
N PRO A 111 27.94 -2.09 -6.62
CA PRO A 111 26.60 -2.25 -7.21
C PRO A 111 26.49 -3.34 -8.28
N GLU A 112 27.55 -3.59 -9.05
CA GLU A 112 27.60 -4.66 -10.06
C GLU A 112 27.63 -6.06 -9.42
N ASN A 113 28.34 -6.23 -8.31
CA ASN A 113 28.41 -7.51 -7.59
C ASN A 113 27.07 -7.80 -6.91
N LYS A 114 26.47 -6.79 -6.28
CA LYS A 114 25.11 -6.85 -5.73
C LYS A 114 24.08 -7.30 -6.76
N LEU A 115 24.15 -6.73 -7.97
CA LEU A 115 23.29 -7.13 -9.08
C LEU A 115 23.51 -8.60 -9.49
N ALA A 116 24.77 -9.04 -9.56
CA ALA A 116 25.09 -10.43 -9.87
C ALA A 116 24.55 -11.39 -8.80
N ASN A 117 24.66 -11.03 -7.52
CA ASN A 117 24.12 -11.79 -6.40
C ASN A 117 22.59 -11.88 -6.46
N ILE A 118 21.90 -10.78 -6.79
CA ILE A 118 20.44 -10.79 -7.02
C ILE A 118 20.06 -11.81 -8.11
N PHE A 119 20.77 -11.83 -9.25
CA PHE A 119 20.48 -12.81 -10.29
C PHE A 119 20.79 -14.24 -9.87
N HIS A 120 21.85 -14.46 -9.08
CA HIS A 120 22.17 -15.76 -8.51
C HIS A 120 21.06 -16.27 -7.58
N GLU A 121 20.55 -15.41 -6.69
CA GLU A 121 19.42 -15.75 -5.81
C GLU A 121 18.14 -16.04 -6.58
N LEU A 122 17.84 -15.27 -7.64
CA LEU A 122 16.69 -15.56 -8.51
C LEU A 122 16.83 -16.91 -9.23
N GLN A 123 18.04 -17.30 -9.63
CA GLN A 123 18.29 -18.61 -10.24
C GLN A 123 18.19 -19.75 -9.22
N LYS A 124 18.67 -19.56 -7.98
CA LYS A 124 18.42 -20.50 -6.89
C LYS A 124 16.92 -20.68 -6.65
N LEU A 125 16.17 -19.57 -6.59
CA LEU A 125 14.73 -19.59 -6.43
C LEU A 125 14.05 -20.31 -7.61
N LYS A 126 14.44 -20.02 -8.85
CA LYS A 126 13.88 -20.69 -10.05
C LYS A 126 14.01 -22.22 -9.98
N ASN A 127 15.11 -22.70 -9.43
CA ASN A 127 15.41 -24.13 -9.31
C ASN A 127 14.87 -24.76 -8.01
N SER A 128 14.21 -23.98 -7.15
CA SER A 128 13.64 -24.50 -5.90
C SER A 128 12.23 -25.05 -6.10
N SER A 129 11.85 -26.01 -5.25
CA SER A 129 10.49 -26.54 -5.19
C SER A 129 9.57 -25.55 -4.49
N ILE A 130 8.28 -25.53 -4.82
CA ILE A 130 7.28 -24.74 -4.10
C ILE A 130 6.96 -25.36 -2.72
N ASP A 131 7.92 -25.32 -1.78
CA ASP A 131 7.69 -25.75 -0.40
C ASP A 131 7.62 -24.54 0.55
N PHE A 132 6.66 -24.59 1.47
CA PHE A 132 6.38 -23.54 2.44
C PHE A 132 7.51 -23.38 3.49
N SER A 133 8.40 -24.39 3.56
CA SER A 133 9.59 -24.45 4.39
C SER A 133 10.77 -23.61 3.89
N ILE A 134 10.71 -23.04 2.67
CA ILE A 134 11.78 -22.19 2.11
C ILE A 134 12.11 -20.99 3.02
N TYR A 135 11.13 -20.49 3.77
CA TYR A 135 11.33 -19.40 4.74
C TYR A 135 12.10 -19.82 6.00
N SER A 136 12.09 -21.11 6.34
CA SER A 136 12.69 -21.63 7.57
C SER A 136 14.09 -22.20 7.38
N ASP A 137 14.47 -22.63 6.18
CA ASP A 137 15.76 -23.29 5.95
C ASP A 137 16.88 -22.36 5.46
N GLY A 138 16.64 -21.05 5.35
CA GLY A 138 17.67 -20.08 4.96
C GLY A 138 18.18 -20.26 3.52
N THR A 139 17.42 -20.95 2.67
CA THR A 139 17.81 -21.28 1.28
C THR A 139 17.87 -20.07 0.36
N ILE A 140 17.23 -18.96 0.73
CA ILE A 140 17.26 -17.69 0.01
C ILE A 140 17.67 -16.60 0.99
N GLU A 141 18.69 -15.86 0.62
CA GLU A 141 19.21 -14.76 1.42
C GLU A 141 18.39 -13.50 1.09
N ALA A 142 17.31 -13.29 1.88
CA ALA A 142 16.35 -12.22 1.64
C ALA A 142 16.99 -10.82 1.60
N ASP A 143 18.11 -10.64 2.30
CA ASP A 143 18.84 -9.38 2.32
C ASP A 143 19.52 -9.04 0.99
N ILE A 144 19.96 -10.04 0.21
CA ILE A 144 20.50 -9.83 -1.13
C ILE A 144 19.44 -9.23 -2.06
N LEU A 145 18.19 -9.75 -2.03
CA LEU A 145 17.13 -9.21 -2.89
C LEU A 145 16.72 -7.79 -2.51
N ARG A 146 16.91 -7.36 -1.26
CA ARG A 146 16.63 -5.99 -0.80
C ARG A 146 17.61 -4.96 -1.37
N GLU A 147 18.76 -5.38 -1.89
CA GLU A 147 19.72 -4.47 -2.52
C GLU A 147 19.15 -3.75 -3.75
N ILE A 148 18.03 -4.22 -4.32
CA ILE A 148 17.30 -3.54 -5.39
C ILE A 148 16.82 -2.12 -5.04
N TYR A 149 16.63 -1.84 -3.75
CA TYR A 149 16.25 -0.51 -3.30
C TYR A 149 17.41 0.49 -3.39
N GLU A 150 18.66 0.02 -3.55
CA GLU A 150 19.80 0.88 -3.80
C GLU A 150 19.68 1.51 -5.19
N LYS A 151 19.77 2.84 -5.25
CA LYS A 151 19.58 3.62 -6.49
C LYS A 151 20.54 3.19 -7.61
N SER A 152 21.79 2.88 -7.26
CA SER A 152 22.84 2.42 -8.18
C SER A 152 22.47 1.09 -8.84
N VAL A 153 22.09 0.09 -8.04
CA VAL A 153 21.63 -1.24 -8.48
C VAL A 153 20.37 -1.13 -9.33
N ASN A 154 19.41 -0.30 -8.91
CA ASN A 154 18.17 -0.07 -9.65
C ASN A 154 18.39 0.56 -11.04
N GLN A 155 19.37 1.48 -11.14
CA GLN A 155 19.79 2.07 -12.40
C GLN A 155 20.46 1.03 -13.30
N LEU A 156 21.30 0.15 -12.75
CA LEU A 156 21.91 -0.95 -13.51
C LEU A 156 20.85 -1.90 -14.06
N LEU A 157 19.86 -2.30 -13.26
CA LEU A 157 18.74 -3.15 -13.70
C LEU A 157 17.95 -2.60 -14.88
N SER A 158 18.01 -1.29 -15.11
CA SER A 158 17.28 -0.62 -16.20
C SER A 158 18.06 -0.58 -17.52
N LYS A 159 19.31 -1.09 -17.55
CA LYS A 159 20.11 -1.22 -18.77
C LYS A 159 19.63 -2.39 -19.64
N GLU A 160 19.73 -2.25 -20.97
CA GLU A 160 19.27 -3.27 -21.93
C GLU A 160 19.89 -4.66 -21.70
N GLU A 161 21.19 -4.73 -21.40
CA GLU A 161 21.90 -5.98 -21.08
C GLU A 161 21.26 -6.74 -19.90
N ASN A 162 20.86 -6.01 -18.87
CA ASN A 162 20.26 -6.59 -17.67
C ASN A 162 18.78 -6.90 -17.87
N ILE A 163 18.07 -6.16 -18.73
CA ILE A 163 16.70 -6.50 -19.15
C ILE A 163 16.68 -7.85 -19.88
N ILE A 164 17.66 -8.10 -20.76
CA ILE A 164 17.82 -9.40 -21.43
C ILE A 164 18.08 -10.52 -20.39
N GLN A 165 18.91 -10.25 -19.39
CA GLN A 165 19.18 -11.20 -18.31
C GLN A 165 17.95 -11.48 -17.44
N ILE A 166 17.11 -10.47 -17.17
CA ILE A 166 15.83 -10.62 -16.50
C ILE A 166 14.92 -11.54 -17.33
N GLU A 167 14.77 -11.28 -18.62
CA GLU A 167 13.96 -12.12 -19.51
C GLU A 167 14.45 -13.57 -19.54
N ALA A 168 15.77 -13.80 -19.59
CA ALA A 168 16.34 -15.13 -19.53
C ALA A 168 16.09 -15.82 -18.18
N THR A 169 16.16 -15.07 -17.08
CA THR A 169 15.91 -15.57 -15.73
C THR A 169 14.44 -16.01 -15.57
N PHE A 170 13.51 -15.17 -16.01
CA PHE A 170 12.08 -15.44 -15.88
C PHE A 170 11.48 -16.34 -16.97
N ASN A 171 12.25 -16.69 -18.01
CA ASN A 171 11.81 -17.68 -18.98
C ASN A 171 11.50 -19.02 -18.29
N GLU A 172 10.30 -19.56 -18.49
CA GLU A 172 9.79 -20.78 -17.82
C GLU A 172 9.79 -20.71 -16.29
N PHE A 173 9.86 -19.52 -15.71
CA PHE A 173 9.84 -19.33 -14.26
C PHE A 173 8.46 -19.64 -13.67
N ASN A 174 8.46 -20.26 -12.50
CA ASN A 174 7.23 -20.51 -11.77
C ASN A 174 6.82 -19.28 -10.95
N PHE A 175 5.91 -18.47 -11.46
CA PHE A 175 5.48 -17.23 -10.80
C PHE A 175 4.81 -17.41 -9.42
N ASP A 176 4.43 -18.62 -9.01
CA ASP A 176 4.02 -18.86 -7.62
C ASP A 176 5.14 -18.55 -6.60
N LEU A 177 6.41 -18.67 -7.03
CA LEU A 177 7.60 -18.36 -6.24
C LEU A 177 7.80 -16.87 -5.96
N VAL A 178 7.09 -15.98 -6.68
CA VAL A 178 7.11 -14.54 -6.38
C VAL A 178 6.62 -14.28 -4.95
N ASN A 179 5.79 -15.16 -4.40
CA ASN A 179 5.32 -15.07 -3.01
C ASN A 179 6.45 -15.04 -1.97
N VAL A 180 7.66 -15.52 -2.28
CA VAL A 180 8.81 -15.52 -1.38
C VAL A 180 9.24 -14.10 -0.99
N MET A 181 9.47 -13.23 -1.97
CA MET A 181 9.83 -11.82 -1.80
C MET A 181 9.06 -10.96 -2.79
N PRO A 182 7.74 -10.74 -2.57
CA PRO A 182 6.87 -10.13 -3.59
C PRO A 182 7.30 -8.74 -4.02
N ARG A 183 7.75 -7.91 -3.07
CA ARG A 183 8.04 -6.51 -3.36
C ARG A 183 9.27 -6.39 -4.25
N GLU A 184 10.33 -7.07 -3.88
CA GLU A 184 11.63 -7.07 -4.54
C GLU A 184 11.52 -7.73 -5.92
N ILE A 185 10.90 -8.91 -5.98
CA ILE A 185 10.78 -9.67 -7.24
C ILE A 185 9.88 -8.94 -8.24
N ILE A 186 8.75 -8.35 -7.80
CA ILE A 186 7.89 -7.57 -8.71
C ILE A 186 8.63 -6.33 -9.23
N LEU A 187 9.48 -5.66 -8.43
CA LEU A 187 10.32 -4.56 -8.91
C LEU A 187 11.29 -5.00 -10.02
N ILE A 188 11.87 -6.19 -9.92
CA ILE A 188 12.74 -6.77 -10.96
C ILE A 188 11.93 -7.07 -12.22
N ILE A 189 10.82 -7.79 -12.07
CA ILE A 189 9.89 -8.13 -13.16
C ILE A 189 9.47 -6.86 -13.92
N SER A 190 9.22 -5.77 -13.21
CA SER A 190 8.76 -4.50 -13.76
C SER A 190 9.76 -3.82 -14.70
N LYS A 191 11.02 -4.25 -14.72
CA LYS A 191 12.04 -3.71 -15.63
C LYS A 191 11.92 -4.24 -17.06
N SER A 192 11.38 -5.44 -17.24
CA SER A 192 11.04 -5.97 -18.56
C SER A 192 9.53 -5.92 -18.78
N LYS A 193 9.08 -5.17 -19.79
CA LYS A 193 7.66 -5.14 -20.20
C LYS A 193 7.14 -6.53 -20.55
N LYS A 194 7.99 -7.37 -21.14
CA LYS A 194 7.64 -8.74 -21.53
C LYS A 194 7.35 -9.60 -20.31
N VAL A 195 8.30 -9.68 -19.36
CA VAL A 195 8.13 -10.48 -18.14
C VAL A 195 6.99 -9.94 -17.28
N LEU A 196 6.83 -8.62 -17.20
CA LEU A 196 5.71 -7.99 -16.51
C LEU A 196 4.36 -8.44 -17.09
N GLN A 197 4.24 -8.46 -18.42
CA GLN A 197 3.01 -8.93 -19.06
C GLN A 197 2.78 -10.43 -18.83
N GLU A 198 3.83 -11.25 -18.86
CA GLU A 198 3.74 -12.68 -18.52
C GLU A 198 3.25 -12.90 -17.08
N PHE A 199 3.74 -12.11 -16.13
CA PHE A 199 3.32 -12.16 -14.73
C PHE A 199 1.86 -11.71 -14.55
N VAL A 200 1.45 -10.63 -15.22
CA VAL A 200 0.04 -10.16 -15.24
C VAL A 200 -0.86 -11.26 -15.79
N ASN A 201 -0.50 -11.86 -16.92
CA ASN A 201 -1.25 -12.97 -17.52
C ASN A 201 -1.31 -14.19 -16.61
N PHE A 202 -0.23 -14.50 -15.90
CA PHE A 202 -0.21 -15.57 -14.89
C PHE A 202 -1.23 -15.31 -13.79
N LEU A 203 -1.23 -14.11 -13.19
CA LEU A 203 -2.21 -13.74 -12.16
C LEU A 203 -3.63 -13.85 -12.71
N ASP A 204 -3.85 -13.37 -13.94
CA ASP A 204 -5.16 -13.41 -14.61
C ASP A 204 -5.66 -14.83 -14.89
N SER A 205 -4.74 -15.74 -15.26
CA SER A 205 -5.06 -17.14 -15.59
C SER A 205 -5.49 -18.00 -14.39
N LYS A 206 -5.25 -17.56 -13.15
CA LYS A 206 -5.61 -18.36 -11.96
C LYS A 206 -7.12 -18.55 -11.86
N ILE A 207 -7.58 -19.80 -11.75
CA ILE A 207 -9.02 -20.13 -11.67
C ILE A 207 -9.68 -19.47 -10.44
N LYS A 208 -9.03 -19.54 -9.29
CA LYS A 208 -9.50 -18.98 -8.02
C LYS A 208 -8.33 -18.34 -7.27
N LEU A 209 -8.52 -17.10 -6.83
CA LEU A 209 -7.50 -16.34 -6.12
C LEU A 209 -7.53 -16.63 -4.61
N SER A 210 -6.35 -16.78 -4.02
CA SER A 210 -6.13 -16.80 -2.57
C SER A 210 -5.79 -15.40 -2.03
N THR A 211 -5.75 -15.24 -0.72
CA THR A 211 -5.26 -14.02 -0.05
C THR A 211 -3.80 -13.72 -0.38
N ARG A 212 -2.99 -14.74 -0.69
CA ARG A 212 -1.61 -14.56 -1.16
C ARG A 212 -1.58 -13.97 -2.56
N ASP A 213 -2.42 -14.47 -3.46
CA ASP A 213 -2.55 -13.89 -4.79
C ASP A 213 -3.07 -12.45 -4.72
N ALA A 214 -3.99 -12.16 -3.80
CA ALA A 214 -4.44 -10.79 -3.52
C ALA A 214 -3.28 -9.90 -3.08
N TYR A 215 -2.39 -10.40 -2.21
CA TYR A 215 -1.21 -9.66 -1.77
C TYR A 215 -0.24 -9.38 -2.94
N LEU A 216 -0.03 -10.35 -3.84
CA LEU A 216 0.76 -10.12 -5.05
C LEU A 216 0.13 -9.05 -5.95
N ILE A 217 -1.17 -9.15 -6.21
CA ILE A 217 -1.90 -8.19 -7.04
C ILE A 217 -1.85 -6.79 -6.42
N LEU A 218 -2.12 -6.65 -5.12
CA LEU A 218 -2.05 -5.34 -4.44
C LEU A 218 -0.63 -4.76 -4.47
N THR A 219 0.39 -5.60 -4.29
CA THR A 219 1.79 -5.17 -4.38
C THR A 219 2.10 -4.64 -5.78
N LEU A 220 1.70 -5.37 -6.83
CA LEU A 220 1.82 -4.94 -8.22
C LEU A 220 1.08 -3.63 -8.47
N LEU A 221 -0.18 -3.51 -8.05
CA LEU A 221 -0.98 -2.30 -8.23
C LEU A 221 -0.34 -1.08 -7.56
N CYS A 222 0.12 -1.22 -6.31
CA CYS A 222 0.78 -0.12 -5.60
C CYS A 222 2.08 0.33 -6.28
N GLN A 223 2.86 -0.60 -6.83
CA GLN A 223 4.11 -0.27 -7.54
C GLN A 223 3.89 0.35 -8.92
N HIS A 224 2.70 0.17 -9.50
CA HIS A 224 2.34 0.65 -10.84
C HIS A 224 1.15 1.63 -10.82
N GLU A 225 0.98 2.37 -9.72
CA GLU A 225 -0.05 3.42 -9.60
C GLU A 225 -1.46 2.97 -10.03
N PHE A 226 -1.81 1.72 -9.71
CA PHE A 226 -3.10 1.09 -10.02
C PHE A 226 -3.45 0.99 -11.52
N GLN A 227 -2.46 0.99 -12.42
CA GLN A 227 -2.69 0.85 -13.87
C GLN A 227 -3.42 -0.46 -14.26
N TYR A 228 -3.21 -1.55 -13.53
CA TYR A 228 -3.80 -2.88 -13.82
C TYR A 228 -5.18 -3.10 -13.18
N THR A 229 -6.12 -2.18 -13.40
CA THR A 229 -7.44 -2.16 -12.73
C THR A 229 -8.27 -3.44 -12.88
N HIS A 230 -8.11 -4.19 -13.98
CA HIS A 230 -8.78 -5.48 -14.16
C HIS A 230 -8.39 -6.49 -13.07
N LEU A 231 -7.11 -6.56 -12.66
CA LEU A 231 -6.67 -7.44 -11.57
C LEU A 231 -7.28 -7.01 -10.22
N PHE A 232 -7.44 -5.71 -9.98
CA PHE A 232 -8.09 -5.18 -8.79
C PHE A 232 -9.54 -5.69 -8.66
N SER A 233 -10.27 -5.72 -9.78
CA SER A 233 -11.65 -6.25 -9.81
C SER A 233 -11.71 -7.74 -9.46
N ARG A 234 -10.68 -8.51 -9.78
CA ARG A 234 -10.61 -9.94 -9.43
C ARG A 234 -10.45 -10.16 -7.93
N ILE A 235 -9.75 -9.28 -7.21
CA ILE A 235 -9.64 -9.38 -5.74
C ILE A 235 -11.01 -9.32 -5.07
N LYS A 236 -11.98 -8.57 -5.62
CA LYS A 236 -13.36 -8.49 -5.10
C LYS A 236 -14.07 -9.85 -5.06
N THR A 237 -13.62 -10.82 -5.86
CA THR A 237 -14.18 -12.17 -5.86
C THR A 237 -13.78 -12.99 -4.62
N ILE A 238 -12.74 -12.58 -3.90
CA ILE A 238 -12.22 -13.27 -2.73
C ILE A 238 -13.09 -12.93 -1.52
N ASP A 239 -13.65 -13.95 -0.86
CA ASP A 239 -14.59 -13.78 0.25
C ASP A 239 -14.03 -12.94 1.41
N SER A 240 -12.75 -13.12 1.75
CA SER A 240 -12.09 -12.36 2.81
C SER A 240 -11.94 -10.87 2.50
N PHE A 241 -11.95 -10.49 1.22
CA PHE A 241 -11.85 -9.10 0.76
C PHE A 241 -13.21 -8.44 0.53
N LYS A 242 -14.31 -9.19 0.39
CA LYS A 242 -15.65 -8.64 0.15
C LYS A 242 -16.03 -7.54 1.15
N HIS A 243 -15.79 -7.77 2.44
CA HIS A 243 -16.08 -6.78 3.48
C HIS A 243 -15.24 -5.50 3.36
N ILE A 244 -13.98 -5.62 2.94
CA ILE A 244 -13.08 -4.48 2.72
C ILE A 244 -13.57 -3.65 1.54
N PHE A 245 -13.93 -4.31 0.43
CA PHE A 245 -14.47 -3.63 -0.75
C PHE A 245 -15.82 -2.99 -0.46
N ASN A 246 -16.72 -3.67 0.25
CA ASN A 246 -18.01 -3.08 0.64
C ASN A 246 -17.78 -1.85 1.51
N ALA A 247 -16.90 -1.93 2.51
CA ALA A 247 -16.57 -0.77 3.35
C ALA A 247 -15.94 0.38 2.53
N PHE A 248 -15.11 0.08 1.54
CA PHE A 248 -14.52 1.09 0.65
C PHE A 248 -15.56 1.74 -0.28
N GLU A 249 -16.43 0.93 -0.89
CA GLU A 249 -17.48 1.38 -1.82
C GLU A 249 -18.64 2.11 -1.09
N GLU A 250 -18.89 1.78 0.17
CA GLU A 250 -19.89 2.45 1.01
C GLU A 250 -19.44 3.84 1.50
N ILE A 251 -18.15 4.19 1.38
CA ILE A 251 -17.66 5.53 1.71
C ILE A 251 -18.08 6.50 0.60
N PHE A 252 -19.28 7.06 0.75
CA PHE A 252 -19.62 8.31 0.09
C PHE A 252 -18.85 9.45 0.76
N ILE A 253 -17.72 9.87 0.19
CA ILE A 253 -17.07 11.16 0.51
C ILE A 253 -17.83 12.31 -0.17
N PHE A 254 -19.15 12.28 -0.11
CA PHE A 254 -20.00 13.37 -0.58
C PHE A 254 -20.73 13.93 0.63
N SER A 255 -20.12 14.92 1.27
CA SER A 255 -20.80 15.74 2.25
C SER A 255 -21.20 17.02 1.55
N GLU A 256 -22.51 17.31 1.45
CA GLU A 256 -23.00 18.61 0.97
C GLU A 256 -22.45 19.78 1.82
N LYS A 257 -22.01 19.49 3.05
CA LYS A 257 -21.43 20.46 3.99
C LYS A 257 -20.22 19.84 4.68
N PRO A 258 -19.02 19.87 4.06
CA PRO A 258 -17.78 19.32 4.64
C PRO A 258 -17.31 20.02 5.93
N GLY A 259 -18.02 21.04 6.41
CA GLY A 259 -17.74 21.73 7.68
C GLY A 259 -16.64 22.80 7.59
N TYR A 260 -15.95 22.90 6.46
CA TYR A 260 -14.95 23.95 6.21
C TYR A 260 -15.65 25.25 5.78
N PHE A 261 -15.77 26.21 6.72
CA PHE A 261 -16.45 27.50 6.54
C PHE A 261 -17.86 27.47 5.92
N GLN A 262 -18.57 26.33 6.05
CA GLN A 262 -19.86 26.10 5.36
C GLN A 262 -19.78 26.23 3.83
N LEU A 263 -18.59 26.02 3.25
CA LEU A 263 -18.42 25.88 1.81
C LEU A 263 -19.07 24.58 1.33
N SER A 264 -19.59 24.59 0.11
CA SER A 264 -20.07 23.42 -0.62
C SER A 264 -18.93 22.46 -0.96
N TYR A 265 -19.27 21.24 -1.33
CA TYR A 265 -18.28 20.24 -1.76
C TYR A 265 -17.49 20.75 -2.96
N GLU A 266 -18.17 21.32 -3.95
CA GLU A 266 -17.57 21.84 -5.18
C GLU A 266 -16.54 22.92 -4.88
N GLU A 267 -16.86 23.86 -3.99
CA GLU A 267 -15.95 24.93 -3.55
C GLU A 267 -14.72 24.37 -2.82
N VAL A 268 -14.89 23.32 -2.00
CA VAL A 268 -13.77 22.68 -1.28
C VAL A 268 -12.86 21.92 -2.23
N VAL A 269 -13.41 21.21 -3.22
CA VAL A 269 -12.61 20.45 -4.21
C VAL A 269 -11.61 21.36 -4.92
N LEU A 270 -12.01 22.59 -5.26
CA LEU A 270 -11.13 23.55 -5.95
C LEU A 270 -9.81 23.81 -5.22
N ILE A 271 -9.80 23.75 -3.88
CA ILE A 271 -8.61 24.00 -3.07
C ILE A 271 -7.84 22.73 -2.67
N THR A 272 -8.41 21.54 -2.87
CA THR A 272 -7.80 20.26 -2.43
C THR A 272 -6.47 19.95 -3.12
N GLN A 273 -6.27 20.46 -4.33
CA GLN A 273 -5.05 20.29 -5.11
C GLN A 273 -3.85 21.11 -4.58
N TYR A 274 -4.09 22.10 -3.72
CA TYR A 274 -3.06 23.02 -3.23
C TYR A 274 -2.56 22.59 -1.84
N SER A 275 -1.46 21.83 -1.80
CA SER A 275 -0.89 21.27 -0.56
C SER A 275 -0.55 22.34 0.48
N ASN A 276 -0.07 23.51 0.05
CA ASN A 276 0.20 24.65 0.92
C ASN A 276 -1.05 25.17 1.63
N VAL A 277 -2.21 25.22 0.95
CA VAL A 277 -3.49 25.60 1.56
C VAL A 277 -3.92 24.56 2.58
N ILE A 278 -3.86 23.28 2.21
CA ILE A 278 -4.25 22.16 3.09
C ILE A 278 -3.43 22.13 4.39
N GLU A 279 -2.12 22.38 4.32
CA GLU A 279 -1.28 22.43 5.51
C GLU A 279 -1.63 23.62 6.43
N GLN A 280 -1.96 24.80 5.88
CA GLN A 280 -2.42 25.91 6.72
C GLN A 280 -3.76 25.59 7.41
N ILE A 281 -4.69 24.94 6.71
CA ILE A 281 -5.97 24.50 7.29
C ILE A 281 -5.72 23.52 8.45
N ARG A 282 -4.85 22.52 8.26
CA ARG A 282 -4.51 21.52 9.28
C ARG A 282 -3.91 22.18 10.51
N LEU A 283 -2.93 23.05 10.33
CA LEU A 283 -2.25 23.75 11.43
C LEU A 283 -3.20 24.72 12.15
N ARG A 284 -4.08 25.42 11.42
CA ARG A 284 -5.13 26.25 12.01
C ARG A 284 -6.03 25.43 12.91
N ILE A 285 -6.62 24.35 12.39
CA ILE A 285 -7.55 23.49 13.15
C ILE A 285 -6.87 22.90 14.39
N PHE A 286 -5.61 22.48 14.27
CA PHE A 286 -4.84 22.01 15.42
C PHE A 286 -4.72 23.08 16.50
N ASN A 287 -4.34 24.32 16.13
CA ASN A 287 -4.19 25.43 17.07
C ASN A 287 -5.52 25.92 17.65
N GLU A 288 -6.62 25.87 16.88
CA GLU A 288 -7.98 26.11 17.40
C GLU A 288 -8.33 25.12 18.52
N LYS A 289 -7.99 23.83 18.35
CA LYS A 289 -8.29 22.76 19.32
C LYS A 289 -7.50 22.87 20.62
N ILE A 290 -6.26 23.36 20.57
CA ILE A 290 -5.42 23.58 21.75
C ILE A 290 -5.56 24.99 22.34
N TYR A 291 -6.57 25.77 21.90
CA TYR A 291 -6.85 27.14 22.36
C TYR A 291 -5.71 28.14 22.10
N SER A 292 -4.84 27.86 21.13
CA SER A 292 -3.72 28.72 20.73
C SER A 292 -4.15 29.71 19.64
N TYR A 293 -4.99 30.68 20.00
CA TYR A 293 -5.64 31.57 19.04
C TYR A 293 -4.69 32.53 18.32
N SER A 294 -3.59 32.95 18.95
CA SER A 294 -2.55 33.76 18.28
C SER A 294 -1.88 33.02 17.12
N VAL A 295 -1.59 31.72 17.30
CA VAL A 295 -0.98 30.89 16.25
C VAL A 295 -2.04 30.48 15.23
N GLY A 296 -3.26 30.17 15.69
CA GLY A 296 -4.41 29.93 14.83
C GLY A 296 -4.70 31.11 13.88
N LEU A 297 -4.59 32.35 14.36
CA LEU A 297 -4.77 33.57 13.54
C LEU A 297 -3.72 33.67 12.44
N ASN A 298 -2.45 33.33 12.74
CA ASN A 298 -1.38 33.32 11.74
C ASN A 298 -1.66 32.30 10.63
N HIS A 299 -2.10 31.09 10.98
CA HIS A 299 -2.48 30.08 9.99
C HIS A 299 -3.73 30.48 9.20
N LEU A 300 -4.72 31.12 9.84
CA LEU A 300 -5.90 31.67 9.16
C LEU A 300 -5.51 32.73 8.11
N LEU A 301 -4.58 33.62 8.44
CA LEU A 301 -4.04 34.59 7.50
C LEU A 301 -3.27 33.93 6.36
N ASN A 302 -2.41 32.96 6.68
CA ASN A 302 -1.65 32.24 5.66
C ASN A 302 -2.57 31.42 4.74
N GLU A 303 -3.67 30.91 5.26
CA GLU A 303 -4.70 30.18 4.52
C GLU A 303 -5.37 31.07 3.46
N ILE A 304 -5.92 32.23 3.84
CA ILE A 304 -6.51 33.17 2.87
C ILE A 304 -5.48 33.72 1.89
N HIS A 305 -4.26 33.98 2.35
CA HIS A 305 -3.16 34.43 1.49
C HIS A 305 -2.81 33.38 0.43
N ALA A 306 -2.68 32.12 0.83
CA ALA A 306 -2.37 31.01 -0.07
C ALA A 306 -3.50 30.78 -1.08
N VAL A 307 -4.77 30.86 -0.65
CA VAL A 307 -5.92 30.75 -1.56
C VAL A 307 -5.89 31.88 -2.59
N CYS A 308 -5.75 33.14 -2.18
CA CYS A 308 -5.69 34.26 -3.13
C CYS A 308 -4.52 34.10 -4.12
N MET A 309 -3.34 33.69 -3.65
CA MET A 309 -2.18 33.44 -4.51
C MET A 309 -2.44 32.34 -5.56
N CYS A 310 -3.16 31.28 -5.19
CA CYS A 310 -3.48 30.18 -6.10
C CYS A 310 -4.48 30.57 -7.20
N PHE A 311 -5.38 31.51 -6.92
CA PHE A 311 -6.46 31.92 -7.83
C PHE A 311 -6.20 33.26 -8.54
N ASP A 312 -5.13 33.98 -8.19
CA ASP A 312 -4.67 35.17 -8.89
C ASP A 312 -3.85 34.81 -10.13
N THR A 313 -4.52 34.73 -11.28
CA THR A 313 -3.89 34.40 -12.56
C THR A 313 -3.07 35.54 -13.16
N ILE A 314 -3.16 36.76 -12.60
CA ILE A 314 -2.54 37.97 -13.15
C ILE A 314 -1.15 38.18 -12.55
N LYS A 315 -0.97 37.89 -11.25
CA LYS A 315 0.30 38.04 -10.54
C LYS A 315 0.88 36.67 -10.14
N GLN A 316 1.36 35.89 -11.11
CA GLN A 316 2.25 34.75 -10.83
C GLN A 316 3.64 35.25 -10.40
N LYS A 317 3.77 35.69 -9.14
CA LYS A 317 5.04 36.17 -8.58
C LYS A 317 5.54 35.24 -7.48
N THR A 318 6.86 35.11 -7.40
CA THR A 318 7.58 34.49 -6.27
C THR A 318 7.48 35.29 -4.96
N LYS A 319 6.88 36.49 -5.00
CA LYS A 319 6.53 37.32 -3.84
C LYS A 319 5.09 37.82 -4.03
N TYR A 320 4.18 37.26 -3.24
CA TYR A 320 2.79 37.66 -3.12
C TYR A 320 2.66 38.29 -1.72
N GLU A 321 2.26 39.56 -1.65
CA GLU A 321 2.25 40.35 -0.41
C GLU A 321 0.81 40.74 -0.03
N ALA A 322 0.65 41.35 1.16
CA ALA A 322 -0.67 41.74 1.68
C ALA A 322 -1.46 42.68 0.74
N ASP A 323 -0.80 43.63 0.09
CA ASP A 323 -1.45 44.53 -0.86
C ASP A 323 -1.89 43.77 -2.13
N ASP A 324 -1.16 42.72 -2.55
CA ASP A 324 -1.57 41.88 -3.69
C ASP A 324 -2.86 41.11 -3.39
N VAL A 325 -3.04 40.63 -2.15
CA VAL A 325 -4.31 40.04 -1.69
C VAL A 325 -5.44 41.06 -1.82
N VAL A 326 -5.25 42.28 -1.33
CA VAL A 326 -6.31 43.31 -1.37
C VAL A 326 -6.66 43.70 -2.80
N ASP A 327 -5.66 43.83 -3.68
CA ASP A 327 -5.85 44.08 -5.11
C ASP A 327 -6.67 42.96 -5.76
N PHE A 328 -6.30 41.69 -5.50
CA PHE A 328 -7.01 40.53 -6.02
C PHE A 328 -8.47 40.50 -5.54
N LEU A 329 -8.71 40.67 -4.24
CA LEU A 329 -10.07 40.70 -3.69
C LEU A 329 -10.90 41.83 -4.30
N THR A 330 -10.31 43.00 -4.51
CA THR A 330 -10.97 44.12 -5.17
C THR A 330 -11.30 43.80 -6.62
N SER A 331 -10.39 43.14 -7.35
CA SER A 331 -10.62 42.70 -8.73
C SER A 331 -11.74 41.66 -8.86
N LYS A 332 -11.98 40.87 -7.80
CA LYS A 332 -13.08 39.90 -7.68
C LYS A 332 -14.38 40.50 -7.15
N ALA A 333 -14.47 41.84 -7.07
CA ALA A 333 -15.64 42.58 -6.58
C ALA A 333 -16.11 42.15 -5.16
N ILE A 334 -15.16 41.75 -4.30
CA ILE A 334 -15.44 41.40 -2.91
C ILE A 334 -15.84 42.68 -2.16
N PRO A 335 -16.87 42.64 -1.27
CA PRO A 335 -17.32 43.80 -0.51
C PRO A 335 -16.20 44.51 0.24
N HIS A 336 -16.19 45.84 0.18
CA HIS A 336 -15.13 46.68 0.74
C HIS A 336 -14.88 46.42 2.24
N GLU A 337 -15.93 46.17 3.02
CA GLU A 337 -15.84 45.85 4.45
C GLU A 337 -15.03 44.55 4.71
N ILE A 338 -15.20 43.54 3.85
CA ILE A 338 -14.43 42.29 3.94
C ILE A 338 -12.97 42.56 3.58
N CYS A 339 -12.71 43.32 2.52
CA CYS A 339 -11.35 43.69 2.13
C CYS A 339 -10.61 44.46 3.25
N ILE A 340 -11.30 45.40 3.92
CA ILE A 340 -10.75 46.13 5.07
C ILE A 340 -10.42 45.16 6.21
N SER A 341 -11.34 44.26 6.57
CA SER A 341 -11.10 43.30 7.65
C SER A 341 -9.97 42.32 7.35
N ILE A 342 -9.81 41.89 6.08
CA ILE A 342 -8.65 41.09 5.66
C ILE A 342 -7.36 41.92 5.74
N ARG A 343 -7.35 43.19 5.33
CA ARG A 343 -6.18 44.07 5.50
C ARG A 343 -5.80 44.25 6.97
N ASN A 344 -6.80 44.46 7.83
CA ASN A 344 -6.61 44.55 9.27
C ASN A 344 -6.05 43.26 9.88
N LEU A 345 -6.38 42.09 9.32
CA LEU A 345 -5.79 40.80 9.72
C LEU A 345 -4.27 40.77 9.44
N PHE A 346 -3.82 41.28 8.29
CA PHE A 346 -2.38 41.43 7.98
C PHE A 346 -1.68 42.40 8.95
N ASP A 347 -2.31 43.54 9.22
CA ASP A 347 -1.77 44.52 10.16
C ASP A 347 -1.73 44.00 11.61
N ARG A 348 -2.71 43.17 12.00
CA ARG A 348 -2.78 42.55 13.33
C ARG A 348 -1.68 41.52 13.53
N ARG A 349 -1.35 40.72 12.52
CA ARG A 349 -0.20 39.79 12.55
C ARG A 349 1.13 40.54 12.75
N ASN A 350 1.31 41.67 12.08
CA ASN A 350 2.52 42.50 12.22
C ASN A 350 2.68 43.10 13.62
N ARG A 351 1.61 43.10 14.43
CA ARG A 351 1.61 43.54 15.84
C ARG A 351 1.58 42.35 16.84
N ASN A 352 1.53 41.12 16.35
CA ASN A 352 1.50 39.90 17.17
C ASN A 352 2.93 39.37 17.38
N THR A 353 3.29 39.00 18.62
CA THR A 353 4.66 38.63 19.06
C THR A 353 5.27 37.41 18.38
N VAL A 354 4.48 36.66 17.61
CA VAL A 354 4.89 35.39 17.02
C VAL A 354 5.69 35.60 15.71
N SER A 355 5.56 36.73 15.02
CA SER A 355 6.17 36.96 13.69
C SER A 355 7.49 37.75 13.72
N HIS A 356 7.70 38.61 14.72
CA HIS A 356 8.87 39.51 14.81
C HIS A 356 9.30 39.70 16.29
N PRO A 357 10.28 38.94 16.80
CA PRO A 357 10.69 38.99 18.20
C PRO A 357 11.55 40.22 18.59
N SER A 358 11.77 41.20 17.72
CA SER A 358 12.86 42.19 17.86
C SER A 358 12.49 43.67 17.67
N ILE A 359 11.26 44.09 17.91
CA ILE A 359 10.91 45.53 17.96
C ILE A 359 10.23 45.86 19.30
N SER A 360 10.99 46.51 20.18
CA SER A 360 10.71 46.72 21.61
C SER A 360 9.63 47.75 21.97
N ASP A 361 8.95 48.38 21.01
CA ASP A 361 8.11 49.56 21.30
C ASP A 361 6.61 49.39 20.99
N LYS A 362 6.15 48.17 20.64
CA LYS A 362 4.72 47.88 20.50
C LYS A 362 4.31 46.86 21.55
N ILE A 363 3.40 47.25 22.44
CA ILE A 363 2.77 46.35 23.43
C ILE A 363 2.10 45.22 22.65
N ALA A 364 2.76 44.07 22.60
CA ALA A 364 2.25 42.90 21.90
C ALA A 364 1.17 42.25 22.75
N TRP A 365 -0.08 42.32 22.29
CA TRP A 365 -1.21 41.71 22.97
C TRP A 365 -1.62 40.43 22.23
N GLY A 366 -1.79 39.34 22.98
CA GLY A 366 -2.26 38.06 22.45
C GLY A 366 -3.64 38.19 21.80
N VAL A 367 -3.98 37.27 20.92
CA VAL A 367 -5.29 37.24 20.25
C VAL A 367 -6.27 36.51 21.15
N THR A 368 -7.40 37.15 21.47
CA THR A 368 -8.46 36.49 22.25
C THR A 368 -9.27 35.53 21.37
N LYS A 369 -10.05 34.64 21.99
CA LYS A 369 -10.93 33.73 21.25
C LYS A 369 -11.96 34.52 20.44
N GLU A 370 -12.50 35.58 21.02
CA GLU A 370 -13.54 36.44 20.42
C GLU A 370 -12.98 37.14 19.18
N GLU A 371 -11.80 37.78 19.32
CA GLU A 371 -11.09 38.41 18.21
C GLU A 371 -10.81 37.39 17.09
N TYR A 372 -10.35 36.19 17.45
CA TYR A 372 -10.09 35.13 16.47
C TYR A 372 -11.35 34.70 15.71
N VAL A 373 -12.48 34.53 16.41
CA VAL A 373 -13.75 34.10 15.80
C VAL A 373 -14.26 35.14 14.82
N GLU A 374 -14.15 36.43 15.14
CA GLU A 374 -14.53 37.52 14.23
C GLU A 374 -13.75 37.45 12.90
N TYR A 375 -12.42 37.31 12.98
CA TYR A 375 -11.59 37.16 11.77
C TYR A 375 -11.91 35.86 11.01
N ARG A 376 -12.15 34.76 11.73
CA ARG A 376 -12.51 33.47 11.14
C ARG A 376 -13.82 33.57 10.35
N GLU A 377 -14.81 34.27 10.87
CA GLU A 377 -16.08 34.48 10.16
C GLU A 377 -15.91 35.32 8.89
N VAL A 378 -15.11 36.40 8.96
CA VAL A 378 -14.80 37.23 7.80
C VAL A 378 -14.06 36.43 6.72
N VAL A 379 -13.05 35.65 7.11
CA VAL A 379 -12.30 34.79 6.16
C VAL A 379 -13.22 33.76 5.53
N GLY A 380 -14.12 33.13 6.30
CA GLY A 380 -15.11 32.19 5.76
C GLY A 380 -16.01 32.82 4.70
N LYS A 381 -16.54 34.03 4.97
CA LYS A 381 -17.34 34.79 3.99
C LYS A 381 -16.51 35.14 2.75
N CYS A 382 -15.26 35.54 2.93
CA CYS A 382 -14.35 35.88 1.86
C CYS A 382 -14.06 34.67 0.95
N LEU A 383 -13.67 33.54 1.54
CA LEU A 383 -13.39 32.29 0.82
C LEU A 383 -14.60 31.81 0.02
N LYS A 384 -15.81 31.90 0.60
CA LYS A 384 -17.04 31.58 -0.13
C LYS A 384 -17.17 32.40 -1.40
N LEU A 385 -17.00 33.71 -1.29
CA LEU A 385 -17.09 34.59 -2.45
C LEU A 385 -15.97 34.32 -3.47
N ILE A 386 -14.75 34.02 -3.04
CA ILE A 386 -13.64 33.71 -3.97
C ILE A 386 -13.93 32.41 -4.75
N LEU A 387 -14.43 31.39 -4.05
CA LEU A 387 -14.60 30.04 -4.60
C LEU A 387 -15.96 29.83 -5.31
N SER A 388 -16.92 30.73 -5.09
CA SER A 388 -18.21 30.73 -5.81
C SER A 388 -18.12 31.24 -7.25
N PHE A 389 -17.01 31.87 -7.67
CA PHE A 389 -16.80 32.31 -9.06
C PHE A 389 -15.81 31.38 -9.77
N PRO A 390 -16.22 30.67 -10.85
CA PRO A 390 -15.32 29.82 -11.62
C PRO A 390 -14.19 30.60 -12.31
#